data_AF-A0A3D1SNT9-F1
#
_entry.id   AF-A0A3D1SNT9-F1
#
_cell.length_a   1.000
_cell.length_b   1.000
_cell.length_c   1.000
_cell.angle_alpha   90.00
_cell.angle_beta   90.00
_cell.angle_gamma   90.00
#
_symmetry.space_group_name_H-M   'P 1'
#
loop_
_entity.id
_entity.type
_entity.pdbx_description
1 polymer ?
#
loop_
_entity_poly.entity_id
_entity_poly.type
_entity_poly.pdbx_seq_one_letter_code
_entity_poly.pdbx_strand_id
1 'polypeptide(L)'
;QGLLSETTENYVTLRLNALSKEILRRQRDVSIEAPHQSLQNTLTGTSKTGNILPELAPEEMGLFQHLRTLRKRLADEQGVPPYVIFPDTSLRGMAQQRPQSQSQFEQIPGVGSRKLQAYYTLFTGEIRAYCELHNLSMGLSPAPTTRREAPPKAATGPVSPSVTRQITLQMYQDGQSIEDIARERNLRPTTIASHLVELIEAGETIDVQSL
;
A
#
# COMPACT_ATOMS: atom_id res chain seq x y z
N GLN A 1 -2.46 -29.55 -21.49
CA GLN A 1 -2.44 -31.02 -21.36
C GLN A 1 -3.77 -31.65 -20.93
N GLY A 2 -4.85 -30.89 -20.63
CA GLY A 2 -6.18 -31.47 -20.41
C GLY A 2 -6.26 -32.51 -19.29
N LEU A 3 -5.33 -32.47 -18.33
CA LEU A 3 -5.19 -33.47 -17.25
C LEU A 3 -6.12 -33.17 -16.07
N LEU A 4 -6.81 -32.04 -16.08
CA LEU A 4 -7.80 -31.64 -15.09
C LEU A 4 -8.98 -31.01 -15.82
N SER A 5 -10.18 -31.18 -15.27
CA SER A 5 -11.40 -30.57 -15.76
C SER A 5 -11.87 -29.51 -14.76
N GLU A 6 -12.30 -28.35 -15.26
CA GLU A 6 -12.85 -27.25 -14.49
C GLU A 6 -14.39 -27.23 -14.60
N THR A 7 -15.09 -26.80 -13.55
CA THR A 7 -16.54 -26.55 -13.58
C THR A 7 -16.83 -25.13 -13.12
N THR A 8 -17.72 -24.43 -13.82
CA THR A 8 -18.09 -23.03 -13.54
C THR A 8 -19.55 -22.92 -13.11
N GLU A 9 -19.81 -23.06 -11.81
CA GLU A 9 -21.09 -22.70 -11.18
C GLU A 9 -20.86 -21.92 -9.87
N ASN A 10 -20.02 -20.87 -9.93
CA ASN A 10 -19.70 -19.86 -8.88
C ASN A 10 -18.34 -19.97 -8.17
N TYR A 11 -17.62 -21.08 -8.25
CA TYR A 11 -16.20 -21.16 -7.86
C TYR A 11 -15.44 -22.12 -8.76
N VAL A 12 -14.21 -21.76 -9.14
CA VAL A 12 -13.31 -22.62 -9.90
C VAL A 12 -12.92 -23.81 -9.04
N THR A 13 -13.50 -24.97 -9.33
CA THR A 13 -13.17 -26.23 -8.66
C THR A 13 -12.51 -27.15 -9.66
N LEU A 14 -11.31 -27.64 -9.31
CA LEU A 14 -10.56 -28.57 -10.15
C LEU A 14 -11.00 -30.00 -9.86
N ARG A 15 -11.42 -30.71 -10.91
CA ARG A 15 -11.84 -32.11 -10.82
C ARG A 15 -10.88 -33.02 -11.57
N LEU A 16 -10.58 -34.17 -10.93
CA LEU A 16 -9.79 -35.26 -11.50
C LEU A 16 -10.56 -35.91 -12.67
N ASN A 17 -9.90 -36.06 -13.82
CA ASN A 17 -10.44 -36.76 -14.99
C ASN A 17 -9.75 -38.12 -15.20
N ALA A 18 -10.12 -38.88 -16.24
CA ALA A 18 -9.56 -40.21 -16.49
C ALA A 18 -8.02 -40.19 -16.63
N LEU A 19 -7.48 -39.18 -17.32
CA LEU A 19 -6.04 -39.01 -17.54
C LEU A 19 -5.29 -38.67 -16.24
N SER A 20 -5.92 -37.93 -15.32
CA SER A 20 -5.33 -37.67 -13.98
C SER A 20 -5.19 -38.94 -13.13
N LYS A 21 -6.10 -39.92 -13.30
CA LYS A 21 -6.06 -41.18 -12.55
C LYS A 21 -4.93 -42.10 -13.02
N GLU A 22 -4.58 -42.08 -14.30
CA GLU A 22 -3.43 -42.84 -14.84
C GLU A 22 -2.11 -42.35 -14.25
N ILE A 23 -1.97 -41.03 -14.05
CA ILE A 23 -0.82 -40.41 -13.39
C ILE A 23 -0.74 -40.82 -11.92
N LEU A 24 -1.87 -40.74 -11.18
CA LEU A 24 -1.93 -41.16 -9.78
C LEU A 24 -1.63 -42.66 -9.59
N ARG A 25 -1.90 -43.48 -10.60
CA ARG A 25 -1.58 -44.92 -10.62
C ARG A 25 -0.17 -45.22 -11.13
N ARG A 26 0.68 -44.21 -11.33
CA ARG A 26 2.06 -44.31 -11.87
C ARG A 26 2.13 -44.95 -13.27
N GLN A 27 1.07 -44.87 -14.05
CA GLN A 27 1.03 -45.41 -15.41
C GLN A 27 1.50 -44.38 -16.44
N ARG A 28 1.63 -43.11 -16.04
CA ARG A 28 2.03 -42.01 -16.91
C ARG A 28 2.79 -40.96 -16.10
N ASP A 29 4.01 -40.64 -16.55
CA ASP A 29 4.80 -39.55 -15.99
C ASP A 29 4.51 -38.24 -16.71
N VAL A 30 4.46 -37.14 -15.95
CA VAL A 30 4.26 -35.79 -16.47
C VAL A 30 5.39 -34.91 -16.01
N SER A 31 6.13 -34.35 -16.96
CA SER A 31 7.12 -33.31 -16.71
C SER A 31 6.44 -31.95 -16.82
N ILE A 32 6.58 -31.12 -15.78
CA ILE A 32 6.11 -29.73 -15.77
C ILE A 32 7.37 -28.86 -15.80
N GLU A 33 7.48 -28.00 -16.81
CA GLU A 33 8.49 -26.94 -16.79
C GLU A 33 8.09 -25.92 -15.71
N ALA A 34 8.77 -25.99 -14.57
CA ALA A 34 8.63 -24.97 -13.54
C ALA A 34 9.24 -23.67 -14.08
N PRO A 35 8.53 -22.53 -14.07
CA PRO A 35 9.19 -21.26 -14.30
C PRO A 35 10.29 -21.11 -13.25
N HIS A 36 11.52 -20.86 -13.71
CA HIS A 36 12.67 -20.56 -12.86
C HIS A 36 12.40 -19.26 -12.09
N GLN A 37 11.68 -19.34 -10.97
CA GLN A 37 11.75 -18.31 -9.95
C GLN A 37 13.05 -18.57 -9.19
N SER A 38 14.04 -17.71 -9.43
CA SER A 38 15.38 -17.82 -8.87
C SER A 38 15.33 -17.98 -7.35
N LEU A 39 15.53 -19.21 -6.88
CA LEU A 39 15.84 -19.48 -5.48
C LEU A 39 17.30 -19.13 -5.26
N GLN A 40 17.57 -17.84 -5.04
CA GLN A 40 18.88 -17.39 -4.60
C GLN A 40 19.04 -17.79 -3.12
N ASN A 41 19.53 -19.01 -2.94
CA ASN A 41 20.54 -19.46 -2.00
C ASN A 41 20.55 -19.00 -0.52
N THR A 42 20.53 -20.04 0.32
CA THR A 42 21.42 -20.35 1.46
C THR A 42 21.29 -19.59 2.78
N LEU A 43 20.73 -20.35 3.73
CA LEU A 43 21.05 -20.38 5.16
C LEU A 43 22.49 -19.93 5.48
N THR A 44 22.64 -18.67 5.88
CA THR A 44 23.60 -18.25 6.91
C THR A 44 22.97 -17.08 7.66
N GLY A 45 22.93 -17.18 8.99
CA GLY A 45 22.41 -16.12 9.83
C GLY A 45 23.25 -14.87 9.69
N THR A 46 22.60 -13.73 9.49
CA THR A 46 22.76 -12.47 10.22
C THR A 46 21.91 -11.42 9.53
N SER A 47 21.29 -10.58 10.36
CA SER A 47 20.46 -9.42 10.03
C SER A 47 20.81 -8.74 8.72
N LYS A 48 19.82 -8.60 7.83
CA LYS A 48 19.67 -7.46 6.92
C LYS A 48 18.27 -7.49 6.30
N THR A 49 17.35 -6.85 7.03
CA THR A 49 16.08 -6.36 6.49
C THR A 49 16.40 -5.38 5.36
N GLY A 50 16.49 -5.89 4.13
CA GLY A 50 16.42 -5.12 2.91
C GLY A 50 14.96 -4.88 2.56
N ASN A 51 14.31 -3.99 3.30
CA ASN A 51 13.10 -3.36 2.83
C ASN A 51 13.23 -1.87 3.13
N ILE A 52 13.39 -1.09 2.07
CA ILE A 52 13.57 0.36 2.09
C ILE A 52 12.23 0.96 2.49
N LEU A 53 11.94 0.91 3.79
CA LEU A 53 10.84 1.59 4.46
C LEU A 53 11.45 2.42 5.59
N PRO A 54 10.81 3.53 5.98
CA PRO A 54 11.37 4.47 6.94
C PRO A 54 11.84 3.73 8.18
N GLU A 55 13.07 4.00 8.60
CA GLU A 55 13.70 3.38 9.76
C GLU A 55 12.85 3.71 10.98
N LEU A 56 12.08 2.72 11.45
CA LEU A 56 11.30 2.84 12.68
C LEU A 56 12.27 3.08 13.82
N ALA A 57 11.95 4.02 14.70
CA ALA A 57 12.71 4.23 15.92
C ALA A 57 12.76 2.93 16.73
N PRO A 58 13.82 2.68 17.53
CA PRO A 58 13.96 1.44 18.30
C PRO A 58 12.71 1.10 19.14
N GLU A 59 12.05 2.12 19.67
CA GLU A 59 10.80 2.03 20.43
C GLU A 59 9.61 1.57 19.56
N GLU A 60 9.48 2.12 18.36
CA GLU A 60 8.44 1.77 17.39
C GLU A 60 8.64 0.34 16.86
N MET A 61 9.89 -0.07 16.67
CA MET A 61 10.23 -1.44 16.30
C MET A 61 9.84 -2.44 17.40
N GLY A 62 10.02 -2.06 18.68
CA GLY A 62 9.56 -2.86 19.81
C GLY A 62 8.04 -3.03 19.82
N LEU A 63 7.30 -1.92 19.66
CA LEU A 63 5.83 -1.95 19.57
C LEU A 63 5.36 -2.77 18.36
N PHE A 64 6.01 -2.62 17.21
CA PHE A 64 5.70 -3.41 16.01
C PHE A 64 5.84 -4.92 16.24
N GLN A 65 6.90 -5.36 16.93
CA GLN A 65 7.09 -6.77 17.27
C GLN A 65 6.02 -7.26 18.23
N HIS A 66 5.63 -6.44 19.21
CA HIS A 66 4.55 -6.76 20.14
C HIS A 66 3.21 -6.96 19.41
N LEU A 67 2.87 -6.03 18.51
CA LEU A 67 1.67 -6.10 17.67
C LEU A 67 1.70 -7.30 16.72
N ARG A 68 2.87 -7.71 16.22
CA ARG A 68 3.01 -8.90 15.39
C ARG A 68 2.69 -10.18 16.16
N THR A 69 3.06 -10.25 17.43
CA THR A 69 2.73 -11.36 18.33
C THR A 69 1.23 -11.40 18.61
N LEU A 70 0.61 -10.25 18.91
CA LEU A 70 -0.85 -10.15 19.07
C LEU A 70 -1.58 -10.62 17.82
N ARG A 71 -1.16 -10.14 16.64
CA ARG A 71 -1.76 -10.54 15.36
C ARG A 71 -1.66 -12.04 15.14
N LYS A 72 -0.51 -12.65 15.45
CA LYS A 72 -0.34 -14.10 15.32
C LYS A 72 -1.32 -14.84 16.21
N ARG A 73 -1.44 -14.46 17.48
CA ARG A 73 -2.38 -15.07 18.42
C ARG A 73 -3.84 -14.98 17.93
N LEU A 74 -4.27 -13.81 17.49
CA LEU A 74 -5.63 -13.62 16.96
C LEU A 74 -5.88 -14.43 15.69
N ALA A 75 -4.85 -14.61 14.88
CA ALA A 75 -4.92 -15.38 13.64
C ALA A 75 -5.02 -16.88 13.93
N ASP A 76 -4.24 -17.36 14.89
CA ASP A 76 -4.28 -18.74 15.38
C ASP A 76 -5.67 -19.03 16.01
N GLU A 77 -6.23 -18.11 16.81
CA GLU A 77 -7.57 -18.24 17.40
C GLU A 77 -8.69 -18.30 16.34
N GLN A 78 -8.53 -17.61 15.21
CA GLN A 78 -9.52 -17.60 14.12
C GLN A 78 -9.23 -18.62 13.02
N GLY A 79 -8.12 -19.37 13.11
CA GLY A 79 -7.70 -20.33 12.08
C GLY A 79 -7.37 -19.69 10.73
N VAL A 80 -6.99 -18.41 10.71
CA VAL A 80 -6.66 -17.65 9.49
C VAL A 80 -5.17 -17.29 9.46
N PRO A 81 -4.57 -17.07 8.28
CA PRO A 81 -3.21 -16.55 8.20
C PRO A 81 -3.08 -15.14 8.82
N PRO A 82 -1.98 -14.81 9.53
CA PRO A 82 -1.82 -13.53 10.23
C PRO A 82 -2.02 -12.28 9.37
N TYR A 83 -1.58 -12.29 8.12
CA TYR A 83 -1.69 -11.15 7.20
C TYR A 83 -3.15 -10.79 6.88
N VAL A 84 -4.11 -11.71 7.07
CA VAL A 84 -5.54 -11.46 6.84
C VAL A 84 -6.11 -10.48 7.85
N ILE A 85 -5.67 -10.57 9.12
CA ILE A 85 -6.07 -9.66 10.18
C ILE A 85 -5.59 -8.24 9.84
N PHE A 86 -4.27 -8.07 9.73
CA PHE A 86 -3.66 -6.83 9.27
C PHE A 86 -2.38 -7.11 8.47
N PRO A 87 -2.16 -6.42 7.33
CA PRO A 87 -0.87 -6.45 6.67
C PRO A 87 0.19 -5.74 7.52
N ASP A 88 1.46 -6.04 7.28
CA ASP A 88 2.58 -5.43 8.02
C ASP A 88 2.59 -3.89 7.88
N THR A 89 2.07 -3.35 6.77
CA THR A 89 1.92 -1.90 6.57
C THR A 89 1.00 -1.25 7.61
N SER A 90 -0.12 -1.89 7.94
CA SER A 90 -1.03 -1.40 8.99
C SER A 90 -0.38 -1.47 10.36
N LEU A 91 0.31 -2.57 10.68
CA LEU A 91 1.00 -2.73 11.97
C LEU A 91 2.10 -1.67 12.17
N ARG A 92 2.85 -1.33 11.12
CA ARG A 92 3.83 -0.23 11.17
C ARG A 92 3.16 1.11 11.38
N GLY A 93 2.07 1.39 10.67
CA GLY A 93 1.30 2.61 10.88
C GLY A 93 0.78 2.73 12.32
N MET A 94 0.31 1.63 12.91
CA MET A 94 -0.11 1.60 14.32
C MET A 94 1.06 1.83 15.27
N ALA A 95 2.24 1.26 14.99
CA ALA A 95 3.43 1.44 15.83
C ALA A 95 3.95 2.90 15.81
N GLN A 96 3.87 3.55 14.65
CA GLN A 96 4.28 4.96 14.46
C GLN A 96 3.27 5.94 15.07
N GLN A 97 1.97 5.76 14.77
CA GLN A 97 0.94 6.72 15.16
C GLN A 97 0.36 6.46 16.56
N ARG A 98 0.54 5.26 17.09
CA ARG A 98 0.06 4.83 18.42
C ARG A 98 -1.40 5.27 18.68
N PRO A 99 -2.35 4.90 17.79
CA PRO A 99 -3.72 5.38 17.82
C PRO A 99 -4.41 5.05 19.15
N GLN A 100 -5.11 6.03 19.72
CA GLN A 100 -5.88 5.86 20.96
C GLN A 100 -7.39 6.10 20.79
N SER A 101 -7.80 6.61 19.62
CA SER A 101 -9.19 6.84 19.27
C SER A 101 -9.58 6.05 18.03
N GLN A 102 -10.88 5.78 17.87
CA GLN A 102 -11.39 5.10 16.68
C GLN A 102 -11.04 5.85 15.39
N SER A 103 -11.15 7.18 15.41
CA SER A 103 -10.82 8.02 14.25
C SER A 103 -9.34 7.90 13.85
N GLN A 104 -8.42 7.88 14.82
CA GLN A 104 -7.00 7.65 14.53
C GLN A 104 -6.74 6.24 14.01
N PHE A 105 -7.44 5.24 14.56
CA PHE A 105 -7.31 3.86 14.11
C PHE A 105 -7.83 3.66 12.67
N GLU A 106 -8.88 4.38 12.28
CA GLU A 106 -9.42 4.38 10.91
C GLU A 106 -8.47 5.00 9.90
N GLN A 107 -7.66 5.98 10.30
CA GLN A 107 -6.67 6.63 9.44
C GLN A 107 -5.49 5.71 9.07
N ILE A 108 -5.32 4.59 9.78
CA ILE A 108 -4.27 3.61 9.50
C ILE A 108 -4.53 2.91 8.15
N PRO A 109 -3.53 2.84 7.26
CA PRO A 109 -3.69 2.20 5.96
C PRO A 109 -4.06 0.72 6.12
N GLY A 110 -5.16 0.29 5.51
CA GLY A 110 -5.63 -1.11 5.57
C GLY A 110 -6.61 -1.42 6.70
N VAL A 111 -6.96 -0.44 7.52
CA VAL A 111 -8.07 -0.53 8.48
C VAL A 111 -9.36 -0.09 7.78
N GLY A 112 -10.28 -1.02 7.57
CA GLY A 112 -11.65 -0.72 7.14
C GLY A 112 -12.64 -0.77 8.30
N SER A 113 -13.85 -0.24 8.09
CA SER A 113 -14.93 -0.18 9.11
C SER A 113 -15.18 -1.51 9.82
N ARG A 114 -15.24 -2.63 9.08
CA ARG A 114 -15.44 -3.98 9.67
C ARG A 114 -14.27 -4.41 10.57
N LYS A 115 -13.03 -4.10 10.19
CA LYS A 115 -11.83 -4.44 10.97
C LYS A 115 -11.70 -3.52 12.18
N LEU A 116 -12.06 -2.25 12.05
CA LEU A 116 -12.10 -1.30 13.15
C LEU A 116 -13.02 -1.81 14.26
N GLN A 117 -14.27 -2.17 13.94
CA GLN A 117 -15.22 -2.66 14.95
C GLN A 117 -14.74 -3.94 15.66
N ALA A 118 -14.09 -4.86 14.93
CA ALA A 118 -13.64 -6.13 15.48
C ALA A 118 -12.33 -6.05 16.28
N TYR A 119 -11.38 -5.20 15.88
CA TYR A 119 -10.00 -5.25 16.36
C TYR A 119 -9.55 -3.98 17.10
N TYR A 120 -10.32 -2.88 17.03
CA TYR A 120 -9.94 -1.61 17.66
C TYR A 120 -9.60 -1.76 19.14
N THR A 121 -10.48 -2.41 19.91
CA THR A 121 -10.32 -2.55 21.37
C THR A 121 -9.09 -3.38 21.73
N LEU A 122 -8.86 -4.49 21.01
CA LEU A 122 -7.74 -5.41 21.22
C LEU A 122 -6.40 -4.73 20.93
N PHE A 123 -6.28 -4.09 19.77
CA PHE A 123 -5.03 -3.45 19.37
C PHE A 123 -4.75 -2.18 20.18
N THR A 124 -5.75 -1.33 20.41
CA THR A 124 -5.57 -0.10 21.20
C THR A 124 -5.22 -0.41 22.66
N GLY A 125 -5.81 -1.47 23.22
CA GLY A 125 -5.46 -1.94 24.57
C GLY A 125 -4.01 -2.37 24.69
N GLU A 126 -3.51 -3.16 23.73
CA GLU A 126 -2.12 -3.61 23.69
C GLU A 126 -1.13 -2.46 23.43
N ILE A 127 -1.50 -1.51 22.56
CA ILE A 127 -0.69 -0.30 22.31
C ILE A 127 -0.58 0.51 23.60
N ARG A 128 -1.70 0.72 24.33
CA ARG A 128 -1.68 1.44 25.61
C ARG A 128 -0.81 0.73 26.64
N ALA A 129 -1.00 -0.57 26.84
CA ALA A 129 -0.21 -1.35 27.79
C ALA A 129 1.31 -1.29 27.48
N TYR A 130 1.67 -1.37 26.21
CA TYR A 130 3.06 -1.25 25.79
C TYR A 130 3.62 0.16 26.02
N CYS A 131 2.83 1.20 25.74
CA CYS A 131 3.25 2.59 25.99
C CYS A 131 3.45 2.88 27.48
N GLU A 132 2.57 2.36 28.35
CA GLU A 132 2.70 2.46 29.80
C GLU A 132 3.95 1.74 30.32
N LEU A 133 4.24 0.53 29.81
CA LEU A 133 5.40 -0.26 30.22
C LEU A 133 6.74 0.40 29.82
N HIS A 134 6.78 1.04 28.65
CA HIS A 134 8.00 1.61 28.08
C HIS A 134 8.10 3.14 28.23
N ASN A 135 7.21 3.77 29.01
CA ASN A 135 7.11 5.23 29.20
C ASN A 135 7.08 6.03 27.88
N LEU A 136 6.38 5.51 26.87
CA LEU A 136 6.31 6.11 25.54
C LEU A 136 5.24 7.20 25.49
N SER A 137 5.55 8.33 24.82
CA SER A 137 4.55 9.37 24.56
C SER A 137 3.38 8.80 23.76
N MET A 138 2.20 8.81 24.38
CA MET A 138 0.94 8.34 23.80
C MET A 138 0.40 9.38 22.81
N GLY A 139 -0.22 8.91 21.73
CA GLY A 139 -0.91 9.79 20.78
C GLY A 139 0.04 10.67 19.97
N LEU A 140 1.05 10.08 19.31
CA LEU A 140 1.68 10.75 18.18
C LEU A 140 0.65 10.85 17.05
N SER A 141 -0.16 11.90 17.11
CA SER A 141 -0.88 12.39 15.95
C SER A 141 0.17 12.52 14.84
N PRO A 142 -0.08 11.97 13.64
CA PRO A 142 0.92 12.03 12.59
C PRO A 142 1.33 13.50 12.45
N ALA A 143 2.62 13.80 12.66
CA ALA A 143 3.20 14.90 11.91
C ALA A 143 2.75 14.67 10.46
N PRO A 144 2.23 15.67 9.75
CA PRO A 144 1.68 15.47 8.43
C PRO A 144 2.82 14.99 7.53
N THR A 145 3.05 13.68 7.50
CA THR A 145 3.54 13.00 6.33
C THR A 145 2.47 13.32 5.33
N THR A 146 2.79 14.27 4.47
CA THR A 146 2.20 14.53 3.18
C THR A 146 2.11 13.20 2.46
N ARG A 147 1.11 12.40 2.85
CA ARG A 147 0.52 11.39 2.02
C ARG A 147 0.11 12.21 0.82
N ARG A 148 0.85 12.04 -0.26
CA ARG A 148 0.47 12.48 -1.60
C ARG A 148 -0.89 11.84 -1.85
N GLU A 149 -1.93 12.56 -1.46
CA GLU A 149 -3.32 12.20 -1.66
C GLU A 149 -3.50 12.07 -3.16
N ALA A 150 -3.86 10.87 -3.62
CA ALA A 150 -4.57 10.76 -4.87
C ALA A 150 -5.87 11.58 -4.68
N PRO A 151 -6.16 12.57 -5.54
CA PRO A 151 -7.21 13.53 -5.25
C PRO A 151 -8.58 12.84 -5.24
N PRO A 152 -9.47 13.22 -4.31
CA PRO A 152 -10.84 12.74 -4.30
C PRO A 152 -11.61 13.31 -5.48
N LYS A 153 -12.30 12.44 -6.22
CA LYS A 153 -13.39 12.85 -7.12
C LYS A 153 -14.52 13.42 -6.28
N ALA A 154 -14.75 14.74 -6.34
CA ALA A 154 -16.09 15.34 -6.32
C ALA A 154 -16.00 16.86 -6.53
N ALA A 155 -16.90 17.34 -7.37
CA ALA A 155 -17.09 18.73 -7.78
C ALA A 155 -17.49 19.66 -6.62
N THR A 156 -17.08 20.93 -6.68
CA THR A 156 -17.95 22.13 -6.85
C THR A 156 -17.20 23.43 -6.48
N GLY A 157 -17.19 24.41 -7.39
CA GLY A 157 -16.85 25.82 -7.10
C GLY A 157 -15.44 26.28 -7.54
N PRO A 158 -15.28 27.56 -7.97
CA PRO A 158 -14.10 28.03 -8.68
C PRO A 158 -12.96 28.24 -7.69
N VAL A 159 -12.05 27.27 -7.62
CA VAL A 159 -10.83 27.39 -6.85
C VAL A 159 -9.77 28.04 -7.74
N SER A 160 -9.29 29.22 -7.33
CA SER A 160 -8.18 29.93 -7.96
C SER A 160 -7.05 28.96 -8.31
N PRO A 161 -6.39 29.13 -9.47
CA PRO A 161 -5.35 28.21 -9.90
C PRO A 161 -4.30 28.10 -8.80
N SER A 162 -4.09 26.87 -8.32
CA SER A 162 -3.06 26.56 -7.33
C SER A 162 -1.75 27.25 -7.75
N VAL A 163 -1.06 27.91 -6.82
CA VAL A 163 0.21 28.65 -7.05
C VAL A 163 1.19 27.82 -7.90
N THR A 164 1.19 26.50 -7.72
CA THR A 164 1.97 25.52 -8.48
C THR A 164 1.67 25.52 -9.99
N ARG A 165 0.39 25.67 -10.38
CA ARG A 165 -0.07 25.69 -11.77
C ARG A 165 0.31 27.01 -12.45
N GLN A 166 0.16 28.13 -11.75
CA GLN A 166 0.48 29.45 -12.29
C GLN A 166 1.97 29.66 -12.55
N ILE A 167 2.85 29.05 -11.73
CA ILE A 167 4.29 29.00 -12.01
C ILE A 167 4.59 28.22 -13.31
N THR A 168 3.83 27.15 -13.58
CA THR A 168 3.96 26.40 -14.85
C THR A 168 3.55 27.24 -16.05
N LEU A 169 2.46 28.00 -15.91
CA LEU A 169 1.97 28.91 -16.94
C LEU A 169 3.01 29.98 -17.27
N GLN A 170 3.59 30.61 -16.25
CA GLN A 170 4.59 31.65 -16.42
C GLN A 170 5.81 31.13 -17.20
N MET A 171 6.37 29.99 -16.78
CA MET A 171 7.53 29.39 -17.44
C MET A 171 7.25 28.98 -18.90
N TYR A 172 6.03 28.52 -19.18
CA TYR A 172 5.60 28.19 -20.55
C TYR A 172 5.43 29.45 -21.41
N GLN A 173 4.86 30.53 -20.85
CA GLN A 173 4.76 31.85 -21.51
C GLN A 173 6.13 32.49 -21.76
N ASP A 174 7.11 32.21 -20.89
CA ASP A 174 8.51 32.62 -21.06
C ASP A 174 9.23 31.81 -22.16
N GLY A 175 8.54 30.89 -22.84
CA GLY A 175 9.03 30.15 -24.01
C GLY A 175 9.82 28.88 -23.66
N GLN A 176 9.79 28.42 -22.41
CA GLN A 176 10.42 27.15 -22.03
C GLN A 176 9.59 25.96 -22.52
N SER A 177 10.28 24.90 -22.94
CA SER A 177 9.63 23.65 -23.35
C SER A 177 9.08 22.89 -22.13
N ILE A 178 8.08 22.03 -22.34
CA ILE A 178 7.49 21.18 -21.30
C ILE A 178 8.55 20.30 -20.61
N GLU A 179 9.56 19.87 -21.36
CA GLU A 179 10.66 19.04 -20.87
C GLU A 179 11.62 19.82 -19.97
N ASP A 180 11.87 21.09 -20.30
CA ASP A 180 12.76 21.96 -19.51
C ASP A 180 12.09 22.40 -18.21
N ILE A 181 10.80 22.77 -18.28
CA ILE A 181 9.99 23.09 -17.09
C ILE A 181 9.92 21.87 -16.15
N ALA A 182 9.84 20.66 -16.70
CA ALA A 182 9.87 19.41 -15.92
C ALA A 182 11.18 19.27 -15.14
N ARG A 183 12.30 19.48 -15.82
CA ARG A 183 13.63 19.38 -15.20
C ARG A 183 13.85 20.44 -14.14
N GLU A 184 13.51 21.69 -14.43
CA GLU A 184 13.71 22.83 -13.53
C GLU A 184 12.86 22.72 -12.26
N ARG A 185 11.65 22.18 -12.39
CA ARG A 185 10.73 22.01 -11.26
C ARG A 185 10.80 20.64 -10.58
N ASN A 186 11.67 19.74 -11.01
CA ASN A 186 11.69 18.34 -10.59
C ASN A 186 10.31 17.66 -10.70
N LEU A 187 9.56 18.01 -11.74
CA LEU A 187 8.25 17.44 -12.05
C LEU A 187 8.34 16.55 -13.27
N ARG A 188 7.39 15.61 -13.40
CA ARG A 188 7.29 14.79 -14.60
C ARG A 188 6.66 15.62 -15.72
N PRO A 189 7.11 15.48 -16.99
CA PRO A 189 6.50 16.15 -18.13
C PRO A 189 4.98 15.92 -18.22
N THR A 190 4.53 14.73 -17.85
CA THR A 190 3.11 14.36 -17.76
C THR A 190 2.31 15.22 -16.77
N THR A 191 2.93 15.64 -15.67
CA THR A 191 2.28 16.48 -14.65
C THR A 191 2.15 17.92 -15.12
N ILE A 192 3.13 18.40 -15.90
CA ILE A 192 3.08 19.74 -16.52
C ILE A 192 2.01 19.78 -17.61
N ALA A 193 1.94 18.75 -18.46
CA ALA A 193 0.88 18.62 -19.45
C ALA A 193 -0.51 18.65 -18.78
N SER A 194 -0.70 17.92 -17.67
CA SER A 194 -1.95 17.98 -16.91
C SER A 194 -2.24 19.38 -16.34
N HIS A 195 -1.23 20.08 -15.81
CA HIS A 195 -1.43 21.45 -15.31
C HIS A 195 -1.82 22.43 -16.42
N LEU A 196 -1.24 22.31 -17.61
CA LEU A 196 -1.58 23.17 -18.76
C LEU A 196 -3.01 22.89 -19.26
N VAL A 197 -3.42 21.62 -19.32
CA VAL A 197 -4.80 21.24 -19.67
C VAL A 197 -5.80 21.84 -18.67
N GLU A 198 -5.54 21.73 -17.37
CA GLU A 198 -6.39 22.31 -16.33
C GLU A 198 -6.47 23.85 -16.40
N LEU A 199 -5.40 24.52 -16.88
CA LEU A 199 -5.39 25.98 -17.06
C LEU A 199 -6.16 26.42 -18.32
N ILE A 200 -6.10 25.64 -19.40
CA ILE A 200 -6.93 25.85 -20.60
C ILE A 200 -8.42 25.72 -20.23
N GLU A 201 -8.78 24.69 -19.45
CA GLU A 201 -10.15 24.51 -18.96
C GLU A 201 -10.61 25.64 -18.03
N ALA A 202 -9.67 26.29 -17.32
CA ALA A 202 -9.94 27.45 -16.49
C ALA A 202 -10.05 28.78 -17.29
N GLY A 203 -9.82 28.76 -18.61
CA GLY A 203 -9.99 29.91 -19.50
C GLY A 203 -8.73 30.72 -19.78
N GLU A 204 -7.54 30.21 -19.43
CA GLU A 204 -6.27 30.85 -19.80
C GLU A 204 -5.92 30.58 -21.27
N THR A 205 -5.47 31.62 -21.98
CA THR A 205 -5.08 31.52 -23.39
C THR A 205 -3.68 30.94 -23.51
N ILE A 206 -3.59 29.63 -23.71
CA ILE A 206 -2.34 28.91 -23.96
C ILE A 206 -2.30 28.51 -25.45
N ASP A 207 -1.19 28.79 -26.11
CA ASP A 207 -0.98 28.35 -27.50
C ASP A 207 -0.74 26.84 -27.53
N VAL A 208 -1.70 26.11 -28.09
CA VAL A 208 -1.72 24.64 -28.16
C VAL A 208 -0.93 24.11 -29.36
N GLN A 209 -0.41 24.99 -30.22
CA GLN A 209 0.36 24.59 -31.41
C GLN A 209 1.83 24.28 -31.11
N SER A 210 2.34 24.66 -29.92
CA SER A 210 3.71 24.40 -29.46
C SER A 210 3.81 23.32 -28.36
N LEU A 211 2.71 22.61 -28.11
CA LEU A 211 2.56 21.57 -27.08
C LEU A 211 3.05 20.19 -27.55
#